data_AF-A0A9I9DKX0-F1
#
_entry.id   AF-A0A9I9DKX0-F1
#
_cell.length_a   1.000
_cell.length_b   1.000
_cell.length_c   1.000
_cell.angle_alpha   90.00
_cell.angle_beta   90.00
_cell.angle_gamma   90.00
#
_symmetry.space_group_name_H-M   'P 1'
#
loop_
_entity.id
_entity.type
_entity.pdbx_description
1 polymer ?
#
loop_
_entity_poly.entity_id
_entity_poly.type
_entity_poly.pdbx_seq_one_letter_code
_entity_poly.pdbx_strand_id
1 'polypeptide(L)'
;KKIGRQRVKATNVSVGANLNCDQSFHPLSLDLNLIHHFLCFTLFFLLLLLLLLPTSYFTSCSNSPSDLYISFSLTVMASSDKPEIVERGDKGKDHKEDEGEGKGGFLDKVKDFIHDIGEKIEETIGFGKPTADVSAIHIPSISLEKAEIVVDVLIKNPNPVPIPLVDIDYLIESDGRKLIAGLIPDAGTIHAHGEETVKIPVKLVFDDIRNTYHDIKPGSIIPYRIKVDLIVDVPVFGRLTLPLEKTGEIPIPYKPDVDIEKIQFQRFSFEETVAILHLKLENKNDFELGLKDLDCEVWLSDVSIGSADLSEFTPIDKNGISYVDLPITFRPKDFGSALWDMIRGRGTGYTIKGNIHVETPFGQMKLPIVKEGGTTRLKKNKEDGEDDDDEE
;
A
#
# COMPACT_ATOMS: atom_id res chain seq x y z
N LYS A 1 26.30 -22.16 -68.52
CA LYS A 1 25.38 -21.70 -69.60
C LYS A 1 24.17 -21.03 -68.92
N LYS A 2 23.93 -19.73 -69.19
CA LYS A 2 22.84 -18.87 -68.66
C LYS A 2 22.72 -18.65 -67.15
N ILE A 3 22.92 -17.38 -66.77
CA ILE A 3 22.54 -16.72 -65.52
C ILE A 3 21.01 -16.49 -65.51
N GLY A 4 20.36 -16.63 -64.34
CA GLY A 4 18.96 -16.25 -64.12
C GLY A 4 18.83 -15.10 -63.12
N ARG A 5 18.58 -13.88 -63.60
CA ARG A 5 18.16 -12.74 -62.76
C ARG A 5 16.65 -12.83 -62.50
N GLN A 6 16.22 -12.80 -61.24
CA GLN A 6 14.85 -12.40 -60.90
C GLN A 6 14.82 -10.93 -60.47
N ARG A 7 14.00 -10.13 -61.16
CA ARG A 7 13.63 -8.77 -60.77
C ARG A 7 12.36 -8.85 -59.94
N VAL A 8 12.38 -8.34 -58.70
CA VAL A 8 11.15 -7.98 -57.99
C VAL A 8 10.76 -6.56 -58.42
N LYS A 9 9.48 -6.37 -58.79
CA LYS A 9 8.95 -5.05 -59.15
C LYS A 9 8.53 -4.31 -57.88
N ALA A 10 9.06 -3.10 -57.68
CA ALA A 10 8.45 -2.12 -56.78
C ALA A 10 7.27 -1.45 -57.50
N THR A 11 6.14 -1.30 -56.82
CA THR A 11 4.94 -0.64 -57.35
C THR A 11 4.83 0.73 -56.70
N ASN A 12 5.15 1.79 -57.45
CA ASN A 12 4.94 3.16 -56.97
C ASN A 12 3.46 3.52 -57.07
N VAL A 13 2.87 3.97 -55.96
CA VAL A 13 1.57 4.66 -55.96
C VAL A 13 1.82 6.13 -55.72
N SER A 14 1.70 6.93 -56.77
CA SER A 14 1.74 8.39 -56.70
C SER A 14 0.33 8.95 -56.54
N VAL A 15 0.04 9.59 -55.41
CA VAL A 15 -1.17 10.42 -55.25
C VAL A 15 -0.73 11.88 -55.30
N GLY A 16 -1.04 12.55 -56.40
CA GLY A 16 -0.95 14.00 -56.51
C GLY A 16 -2.28 14.63 -56.16
N ALA A 17 -2.26 15.67 -55.33
CA ALA A 17 -3.40 16.56 -55.10
C ALA A 17 -2.90 18.01 -55.20
N ASN A 18 -3.60 18.83 -55.99
CA ASN A 18 -3.18 20.20 -56.31
C ASN A 18 -3.34 21.14 -55.11
N LEU A 19 -2.37 22.03 -54.94
CA LEU A 19 -2.51 23.24 -54.14
C LEU A 19 -3.33 24.27 -54.95
N ASN A 20 -4.49 24.66 -54.43
CA ASN A 20 -5.14 25.90 -54.80
C ASN A 20 -5.06 26.85 -53.59
N CYS A 21 -4.49 28.03 -53.80
CA CYS A 21 -4.61 29.14 -52.86
C CYS A 21 -5.99 29.79 -53.04
N ASP A 22 -6.75 29.92 -51.96
CA ASP A 22 -7.55 31.11 -51.61
C ASP A 22 -8.39 30.81 -50.37
N GLN A 23 -8.05 31.44 -49.24
CA GLN A 23 -9.05 31.82 -48.24
C GLN A 23 -8.50 32.88 -47.26
N SER A 24 -9.35 33.87 -47.01
CA SER A 24 -9.05 35.11 -46.28
C SER A 24 -9.03 34.95 -44.76
N PHE A 25 -8.14 35.70 -44.10
CA PHE A 25 -8.14 35.86 -42.64
C PHE A 25 -9.45 36.48 -42.12
N HIS A 26 -10.07 35.85 -41.13
CA HIS A 26 -11.01 36.49 -40.21
C HIS A 26 -10.37 36.57 -38.81
N PRO A 27 -10.35 37.75 -38.14
CA PRO A 27 -9.89 37.85 -36.77
C PRO A 27 -10.95 37.31 -35.80
N LEU A 28 -10.52 36.49 -34.84
CA LEU A 28 -11.35 36.04 -33.72
C LEU A 28 -11.64 37.23 -32.78
N SER A 29 -12.90 37.64 -32.69
CA SER A 29 -13.36 38.59 -31.68
C SER A 29 -13.48 37.91 -30.31
N LEU A 30 -12.69 38.33 -29.32
CA LEU A 30 -12.94 37.93 -27.92
C LEU A 30 -14.27 38.52 -27.45
N ASP A 31 -15.15 37.67 -26.92
CA ASP A 31 -16.45 38.10 -26.40
C ASP A 31 -16.29 38.71 -25.01
N LEU A 32 -16.36 40.05 -24.97
CA LEU A 32 -16.14 40.85 -23.76
C LEU A 32 -17.13 40.50 -22.63
N ASN A 33 -18.32 39.98 -22.97
CA ASN A 33 -19.35 39.61 -22.00
C ASN A 33 -18.93 38.40 -21.15
N LEU A 34 -18.19 37.45 -21.73
CA LEU A 34 -17.73 36.25 -21.02
C LEU A 34 -16.67 36.62 -19.97
N ILE A 35 -15.78 37.55 -20.31
CA ILE A 35 -14.76 38.10 -19.40
C ILE A 35 -15.42 38.87 -18.24
N HIS A 36 -16.44 39.69 -18.56
CA HIS A 36 -17.18 40.44 -17.54
C HIS A 36 -17.92 39.51 -16.55
N HIS A 37 -18.54 38.43 -17.05
CA HIS A 37 -19.18 37.43 -16.19
C HIS A 37 -18.16 36.71 -15.29
N PHE A 38 -16.99 36.35 -15.82
CA PHE A 38 -15.92 35.73 -15.02
C PHE A 38 -15.39 36.67 -13.92
N LEU A 39 -15.16 37.96 -14.21
CA LEU A 39 -14.74 38.93 -13.20
C LEU A 39 -15.79 39.16 -12.11
N CYS A 40 -17.07 39.25 -12.47
CA CYS A 40 -18.14 39.37 -11.48
C CYS A 40 -18.23 38.12 -10.58
N PHE A 41 -18.05 36.93 -11.13
CA PHE A 41 -18.12 35.69 -10.37
C PHE A 41 -16.95 35.55 -9.38
N THR A 42 -15.73 35.91 -9.78
CA THR A 42 -14.55 35.87 -8.89
C THR A 42 -14.62 36.94 -7.79
N LEU A 43 -15.06 38.18 -8.10
CA LEU A 43 -15.28 39.19 -7.06
C LEU A 43 -16.35 38.77 -6.04
N PHE A 44 -17.44 38.16 -6.50
CA PHE A 44 -18.51 37.69 -5.61
C PHE A 44 -18.01 36.60 -4.65
N PHE A 45 -17.21 35.65 -5.15
CA PHE A 45 -16.62 34.60 -4.31
C PHE A 45 -15.61 35.16 -3.30
N LEU A 46 -14.81 36.15 -3.68
CA LEU A 46 -13.85 36.81 -2.78
C LEU A 46 -14.57 37.57 -1.65
N LEU A 47 -15.67 38.26 -1.98
CA LEU A 47 -16.50 38.96 -1.00
C LEU A 47 -17.19 37.99 -0.02
N LEU A 48 -17.65 36.84 -0.52
CA LEU A 48 -18.24 35.77 0.30
C LEU A 48 -17.19 35.17 1.26
N LEU A 49 -15.95 35.00 0.81
CA LEU A 49 -14.86 34.49 1.65
C LEU A 49 -14.52 35.45 2.80
N LEU A 50 -14.53 36.76 2.54
CA LEU A 50 -14.30 37.80 3.54
C LEU A 50 -15.41 37.87 4.61
N LEU A 51 -16.64 37.50 4.26
CA LEU A 51 -17.78 37.42 5.19
C LEU A 51 -17.78 36.15 6.06
N LEU A 52 -16.92 35.17 5.76
CA LEU A 52 -16.79 33.90 6.49
C LEU A 52 -15.61 33.86 7.47
N LEU A 53 -14.84 34.95 7.60
CA LEU A 53 -13.75 35.04 8.57
C LEU A 53 -14.29 35.36 9.98
N PRO A 54 -14.03 34.53 11.01
CA PRO A 54 -14.57 34.75 12.35
C PRO A 54 -13.93 35.96 13.04
N THR A 55 -14.76 36.87 13.54
CA THR A 55 -14.35 38.05 14.30
C THR A 55 -13.98 37.67 15.74
N SER A 56 -12.76 37.19 15.97
CA SER A 56 -12.26 36.87 17.31
C SER A 56 -10.76 37.15 17.49
N TYR A 57 -10.37 38.42 17.34
CA TYR A 57 -9.06 38.92 17.79
C TYR A 57 -9.20 40.30 18.45
N PHE A 58 -9.70 40.34 19.68
CA PHE A 58 -9.53 41.48 20.59
C PHE A 58 -9.57 41.01 22.05
N THR A 59 -8.69 41.58 22.88
CA THR A 59 -8.54 41.38 24.36
C THR A 59 -8.16 39.98 24.86
N SER A 60 -7.47 39.80 25.98
CA SER A 60 -6.42 40.61 26.65
C SER A 60 -5.67 39.72 27.69
N CYS A 61 -4.61 40.22 28.31
CA CYS A 61 -3.77 39.49 29.26
C CYS A 61 -4.48 39.07 30.58
N SER A 62 -4.09 37.92 31.16
CA SER A 62 -3.33 37.83 32.44
C SER A 62 -3.68 36.63 33.36
N ASN A 63 -2.62 36.09 33.97
CA ASN A 63 -2.52 35.42 35.27
C ASN A 63 -3.24 34.07 35.57
N SER A 64 -2.42 33.07 35.88
CA SER A 64 -2.65 32.03 36.90
C SER A 64 -2.25 32.57 38.31
N PRO A 65 -2.31 31.82 39.45
CA PRO A 65 -2.69 30.41 39.65
C PRO A 65 -3.63 30.13 40.86
N SER A 66 -3.73 28.84 41.23
CA SER A 66 -4.02 28.24 42.55
C SER A 66 -5.33 27.44 42.74
N ASP A 67 -5.24 26.47 43.65
CA ASP A 67 -6.12 25.31 43.82
C ASP A 67 -7.46 25.60 44.50
N LEU A 68 -8.47 24.75 44.22
CA LEU A 68 -9.42 24.34 45.26
C LEU A 68 -10.09 22.97 44.96
N TYR A 69 -9.96 22.05 45.91
CA TYR A 69 -10.88 20.91 46.06
C TYR A 69 -12.28 21.40 46.45
N ILE A 70 -13.34 20.70 46.03
CA ILE A 70 -14.46 20.29 46.90
C ILE A 70 -15.41 19.34 46.15
N SER A 71 -15.87 18.31 46.86
CA SER A 71 -16.87 17.33 46.42
C SER A 71 -18.29 17.87 46.58
N PHE A 72 -19.23 17.48 45.71
CA PHE A 72 -20.65 17.46 46.06
C PHE A 72 -21.37 16.22 45.51
N SER A 73 -22.30 15.70 46.31
CA SER A 73 -23.05 14.46 46.09
C SER A 73 -24.55 14.74 46.00
N LEU A 74 -25.25 14.03 45.13
CA LEU A 74 -26.72 13.82 45.09
C LEU A 74 -26.92 12.41 44.47
N THR A 75 -27.40 11.32 45.08
CA THR A 75 -28.44 11.01 46.10
C THR A 75 -29.82 10.67 45.50
N VAL A 76 -30.25 9.39 45.70
CA VAL A 76 -31.66 8.84 45.78
C VAL A 76 -32.45 8.74 44.45
N MET A 77 -33.27 7.72 44.07
CA MET A 77 -33.67 6.36 44.55
C MET A 77 -34.37 5.59 43.37
N ALA A 78 -34.97 4.39 43.49
CA ALA A 78 -34.47 3.03 43.85
C ALA A 78 -35.61 1.96 43.80
N SER A 79 -35.41 0.79 43.18
CA SER A 79 -36.22 -0.46 43.30
C SER A 79 -35.45 -1.61 42.61
N SER A 80 -34.90 -2.63 43.29
CA SER A 80 -35.54 -3.87 43.82
C SER A 80 -36.15 -4.75 42.70
N ASP A 81 -35.83 -6.04 42.53
CA ASP A 81 -35.60 -7.07 43.56
C ASP A 81 -34.40 -8.05 43.37
N LYS A 82 -34.09 -8.81 44.44
CA LYS A 82 -33.14 -9.95 44.57
C LYS A 82 -33.92 -11.25 44.92
N PRO A 83 -33.34 -12.46 44.81
CA PRO A 83 -32.56 -13.10 45.89
C PRO A 83 -31.20 -13.64 45.39
N GLU A 84 -30.06 -13.45 46.04
CA GLU A 84 -29.61 -13.92 47.37
C GLU A 84 -29.10 -15.39 47.39
N ILE A 85 -27.78 -15.54 47.54
CA ILE A 85 -27.06 -16.80 47.80
C ILE A 85 -26.28 -16.58 49.10
N VAL A 86 -26.38 -17.52 50.03
CA VAL A 86 -25.76 -17.43 51.36
C VAL A 86 -24.54 -18.34 51.42
N GLU A 87 -23.36 -17.75 51.65
CA GLU A 87 -22.19 -18.51 52.09
C GLU A 87 -22.19 -18.67 53.62
N ARG A 88 -21.88 -19.88 54.09
CA ARG A 88 -21.53 -20.16 55.48
C ARG A 88 -20.43 -21.22 55.48
N GLY A 89 -19.21 -20.80 55.77
CA GLY A 89 -18.03 -21.67 55.71
C GLY A 89 -17.85 -22.52 56.97
N ASP A 90 -16.86 -23.41 56.93
CA ASP A 90 -16.24 -23.96 58.14
C ASP A 90 -14.73 -24.22 57.94
N LYS A 91 -13.99 -24.33 59.03
CA LYS A 91 -12.54 -24.56 59.07
C LYS A 91 -12.21 -25.92 59.70
N GLY A 92 -11.45 -26.73 58.96
CA GLY A 92 -10.22 -27.28 59.53
C GLY A 92 -9.98 -28.80 59.50
N LYS A 93 -8.69 -29.09 59.22
CA LYS A 93 -7.89 -30.28 59.55
C LYS A 93 -8.07 -31.58 58.76
N ASP A 94 -6.91 -32.10 58.40
CA ASP A 94 -6.65 -33.42 57.83
C ASP A 94 -7.02 -34.56 58.78
N HIS A 95 -7.47 -35.69 58.23
CA HIS A 95 -7.00 -37.03 58.61
C HIS A 95 -7.30 -38.03 57.48
N LYS A 96 -6.52 -39.11 57.42
CA LYS A 96 -6.54 -40.17 56.39
C LYS A 96 -7.60 -41.26 56.65
N GLU A 97 -7.93 -41.99 55.58
CA GLU A 97 -8.33 -43.42 55.52
C GLU A 97 -9.57 -43.84 56.36
N ASP A 98 -10.68 -44.19 55.70
CA ASP A 98 -10.91 -45.58 55.24
C ASP A 98 -12.16 -45.76 54.35
N GLU A 99 -12.34 -46.96 53.81
CA GLU A 99 -13.27 -47.34 52.73
C GLU A 99 -14.78 -47.30 53.08
N GLY A 100 -15.62 -47.13 52.06
CA GLY A 100 -17.09 -47.26 52.17
C GLY A 100 -17.81 -47.24 50.82
N GLU A 101 -18.18 -48.42 50.31
CA GLU A 101 -18.90 -48.57 49.03
C GLU A 101 -20.25 -47.82 49.01
N GLY A 102 -20.46 -46.94 48.02
CA GLY A 102 -21.52 -45.93 48.08
C GLY A 102 -22.25 -45.60 46.77
N LYS A 103 -22.31 -46.52 45.79
CA LYS A 103 -23.13 -46.44 44.55
C LYS A 103 -23.04 -45.12 43.75
N GLY A 104 -22.18 -45.11 42.72
CA GLY A 104 -22.19 -44.08 41.67
C GLY A 104 -23.59 -43.81 41.14
N GLY A 105 -23.96 -42.53 41.09
CA GLY A 105 -25.33 -42.08 40.90
C GLY A 105 -25.85 -42.36 39.50
N PHE A 106 -27.18 -42.31 39.35
CA PHE A 106 -27.82 -42.43 38.03
C PHE A 106 -27.36 -41.32 37.07
N LEU A 107 -26.94 -40.16 37.61
CA LEU A 107 -26.42 -39.02 36.85
C LEU A 107 -24.96 -39.21 36.39
N ASP A 108 -24.11 -39.84 37.21
CA ASP A 108 -22.74 -40.18 36.81
C ASP A 108 -22.81 -41.20 35.67
N LYS A 109 -23.60 -42.26 35.86
CA LYS A 109 -23.84 -43.26 34.81
C LYS A 109 -24.43 -42.70 33.53
N VAL A 110 -25.22 -41.61 33.58
CA VAL A 110 -25.77 -40.95 32.38
C VAL A 110 -24.74 -40.01 31.73
N LYS A 111 -23.89 -39.33 32.50
CA LYS A 111 -22.74 -38.60 31.94
C LYS A 111 -21.76 -39.55 31.27
N ASP A 112 -21.43 -40.65 31.96
CA ASP A 112 -20.62 -41.73 31.44
C ASP A 112 -21.29 -42.29 30.17
N PHE A 113 -22.60 -42.58 30.16
CA PHE A 113 -23.29 -43.04 28.95
C PHE A 113 -23.28 -42.03 27.80
N ILE A 114 -23.37 -40.73 28.06
CA ILE A 114 -23.34 -39.69 27.02
C ILE A 114 -21.92 -39.54 26.46
N HIS A 115 -20.88 -39.68 27.29
CA HIS A 115 -19.49 -39.75 26.82
C HIS A 115 -19.20 -41.05 26.07
N ASP A 116 -19.55 -42.21 26.63
CA ASP A 116 -19.38 -43.54 26.02
C ASP A 116 -20.12 -43.63 24.68
N ILE A 117 -21.34 -43.10 24.58
CA ILE A 117 -22.11 -43.06 23.32
C ILE A 117 -21.57 -41.98 22.38
N GLY A 118 -21.08 -40.85 22.89
CA GLY A 118 -20.39 -39.84 22.09
C GLY A 118 -19.18 -40.43 21.37
N GLU A 119 -18.25 -41.04 22.11
CA GLU A 119 -17.07 -41.71 21.55
C GLU A 119 -17.43 -42.95 20.72
N LYS A 120 -18.41 -43.78 21.15
CA LYS A 120 -18.81 -44.96 20.35
C LYS A 120 -19.57 -44.61 19.09
N ILE A 121 -20.26 -43.48 19.00
CA ILE A 121 -20.84 -43.01 17.72
C ILE A 121 -19.71 -42.50 16.81
N GLU A 122 -18.69 -41.81 17.35
CA GLU A 122 -17.49 -41.41 16.58
C GLU A 122 -16.72 -42.64 16.01
N GLU A 123 -16.71 -43.79 16.70
CA GLU A 123 -16.11 -45.04 16.16
C GLU A 123 -17.05 -45.89 15.28
N THR A 124 -18.37 -45.88 15.52
CA THR A 124 -19.31 -46.85 14.89
C THR A 124 -20.02 -46.32 13.65
N ILE A 125 -20.03 -45.00 13.44
CA ILE A 125 -20.58 -44.36 12.23
C ILE A 125 -19.55 -43.37 11.72
N GLY A 126 -19.24 -43.37 10.42
CA GLY A 126 -18.17 -42.57 9.81
C GLY A 126 -18.42 -41.06 9.74
N PHE A 127 -18.87 -40.45 10.83
CA PHE A 127 -19.03 -39.01 11.02
C PHE A 127 -17.95 -38.48 11.98
N GLY A 128 -16.95 -37.80 11.43
CA GLY A 128 -15.93 -37.07 12.18
C GLY A 128 -16.14 -35.56 12.14
N LYS A 129 -15.34 -34.84 12.93
CA LYS A 129 -15.27 -33.37 12.87
C LYS A 129 -14.49 -32.96 11.61
N PRO A 130 -14.99 -32.01 10.80
CA PRO A 130 -14.22 -31.46 9.69
C PRO A 130 -12.95 -30.77 10.22
N THR A 131 -11.90 -30.81 9.40
CA THR A 131 -10.64 -30.13 9.71
C THR A 131 -10.36 -29.07 8.66
N ALA A 132 -9.63 -28.02 9.04
CA ALA A 132 -9.21 -26.97 8.13
C ALA A 132 -7.78 -26.54 8.43
N ASP A 133 -7.06 -26.06 7.42
CA ASP A 133 -5.72 -25.48 7.55
C ASP A 133 -5.49 -24.39 6.51
N VAL A 134 -4.62 -23.42 6.82
CA VAL A 134 -4.20 -22.37 5.89
C VAL A 134 -3.08 -22.94 5.00
N SER A 135 -3.47 -23.37 3.80
CA SER A 135 -2.61 -24.10 2.87
C SER A 135 -1.64 -23.17 2.13
N ALA A 136 -2.08 -21.96 1.77
CA ALA A 136 -1.24 -20.95 1.15
C ALA A 136 -1.71 -19.51 1.45
N ILE A 137 -0.79 -18.56 1.36
CA ILE A 137 -1.09 -17.13 1.32
C ILE A 137 -0.46 -16.58 0.05
N HIS A 138 -1.27 -15.94 -0.77
CA HIS A 138 -0.85 -15.30 -2.02
C HIS A 138 -1.00 -13.78 -1.89
N ILE A 139 -0.12 -13.03 -2.55
CA ILE A 139 -0.22 -11.57 -2.68
C ILE A 139 -0.33 -11.26 -4.18
N PRO A 140 -1.54 -11.26 -4.78
CA PRO A 140 -1.68 -11.04 -6.22
C PRO A 140 -1.24 -9.64 -6.68
N SER A 141 -1.37 -8.62 -5.82
CA SER A 141 -0.92 -7.27 -6.12
C SER A 141 -0.51 -6.49 -4.86
N ILE A 142 0.51 -5.66 -4.99
CA ILE A 142 0.95 -4.74 -3.93
C ILE A 142 1.47 -3.43 -4.55
N SER A 143 1.17 -2.31 -3.88
CA SER A 143 1.37 -0.94 -4.36
C SER A 143 1.64 0.01 -3.18
N LEU A 144 1.81 1.32 -3.42
CA LEU A 144 1.88 2.32 -2.34
C LEU A 144 0.55 2.55 -1.61
N GLU A 145 -0.57 2.27 -2.27
CA GLU A 145 -1.94 2.53 -1.79
C GLU A 145 -2.53 1.32 -1.05
N LYS A 146 -2.32 0.12 -1.59
CA LYS A 146 -2.95 -1.12 -1.12
C LYS A 146 -2.11 -2.37 -1.38
N ALA A 147 -2.38 -3.40 -0.58
CA ALA A 147 -2.05 -4.79 -0.88
C ALA A 147 -3.34 -5.62 -1.02
N GLU A 148 -3.35 -6.51 -2.00
CA GLU A 148 -4.37 -7.53 -2.17
C GLU A 148 -3.75 -8.87 -1.78
N ILE A 149 -4.44 -9.60 -0.91
CA ILE A 149 -3.99 -10.87 -0.33
C ILE A 149 -5.11 -11.88 -0.55
N VAL A 150 -4.76 -13.12 -0.89
CA VAL A 150 -5.70 -14.23 -0.94
C VAL A 150 -5.18 -15.32 -0.03
N VAL A 151 -5.94 -15.63 1.02
CA VAL A 151 -5.66 -16.74 1.93
C VAL A 151 -6.42 -17.96 1.41
N ASP A 152 -5.67 -19.01 1.07
CA ASP A 152 -6.23 -20.30 0.67
C ASP A 152 -6.37 -21.18 1.91
N VAL A 153 -7.60 -21.59 2.18
CA VAL A 153 -7.96 -22.42 3.34
C VAL A 153 -8.49 -23.75 2.84
N LEU A 154 -7.74 -24.82 3.09
CA LEU A 154 -8.12 -26.19 2.73
C LEU A 154 -9.00 -26.77 3.84
N ILE A 155 -10.24 -27.09 3.52
CA ILE A 155 -11.20 -27.72 4.44
C ILE A 155 -11.44 -29.16 3.99
N LYS A 156 -11.31 -30.11 4.92
CA LYS A 156 -11.49 -31.55 4.69
C LYS A 156 -12.75 -32.02 5.41
N ASN A 157 -13.66 -32.64 4.67
CA ASN A 157 -14.88 -33.24 5.20
C ASN A 157 -14.73 -34.76 5.26
N PRO A 158 -14.55 -35.36 6.46
CA PRO A 158 -14.48 -36.81 6.60
C PRO A 158 -15.84 -37.51 6.40
N ASN A 159 -16.95 -36.77 6.35
CA ASN A 159 -18.31 -37.31 6.47
C ASN A 159 -18.90 -37.73 5.13
N PRO A 160 -19.78 -38.75 5.11
CA PRO A 160 -20.48 -39.22 3.90
C PRO A 160 -21.57 -38.27 3.40
N VAL A 161 -21.69 -37.08 3.99
CA VAL A 161 -22.69 -36.06 3.66
C VAL A 161 -22.01 -34.69 3.45
N PRO A 162 -22.53 -33.82 2.58
CA PRO A 162 -22.01 -32.46 2.44
C PRO A 162 -22.20 -31.63 3.71
N ILE A 163 -21.28 -30.70 3.97
CA ILE A 163 -21.31 -29.77 5.10
C ILE A 163 -21.44 -28.34 4.56
N PRO A 164 -22.54 -27.61 4.84
CA PRO A 164 -22.63 -26.18 4.56
C PRO A 164 -21.56 -25.39 5.34
N LEU A 165 -20.83 -24.53 4.64
CA LEU A 165 -19.97 -23.50 5.21
C LEU A 165 -20.80 -22.22 5.30
N VAL A 166 -21.29 -21.93 6.51
CA VAL A 166 -22.30 -20.91 6.74
C VAL A 166 -21.69 -19.52 6.71
N ASP A 167 -20.67 -19.29 7.53
CA ASP A 167 -20.06 -17.97 7.72
C ASP A 167 -18.53 -18.13 7.80
N ILE A 168 -17.79 -17.14 7.31
CA ILE A 168 -16.35 -16.99 7.55
C ILE A 168 -16.11 -15.62 8.18
N ASP A 169 -15.87 -15.61 9.49
CA ASP A 169 -15.36 -14.44 10.18
C ASP A 169 -13.83 -14.40 10.02
N TYR A 170 -13.27 -13.23 9.72
CA TYR A 170 -11.82 -13.04 9.66
C TYR A 170 -11.37 -11.73 10.28
N LEU A 171 -10.18 -11.75 10.88
CA LEU A 171 -9.54 -10.63 11.55
C LEU A 171 -8.04 -10.66 11.22
N ILE A 172 -7.50 -9.56 10.72
CA ILE A 172 -6.03 -9.36 10.67
C ILE A 172 -5.66 -8.35 11.74
N GLU A 173 -4.74 -8.75 12.62
CA GLU A 173 -4.15 -7.91 13.65
C GLU A 173 -2.62 -7.78 13.49
N SER A 174 -2.05 -6.69 14.01
CA SER A 174 -0.61 -6.42 14.05
C SER A 174 -0.27 -5.76 15.39
N ASP A 175 0.55 -6.42 16.21
CA ASP A 175 0.83 -6.07 17.62
C ASP A 175 -0.43 -5.73 18.45
N GLY A 176 -1.52 -6.47 18.23
CA GLY A 176 -2.82 -6.23 18.89
C GLY A 176 -3.67 -5.11 18.29
N ARG A 177 -3.17 -4.36 17.28
CA ARG A 177 -3.96 -3.42 16.47
C ARG A 177 -4.83 -4.20 15.49
N LYS A 178 -6.12 -3.91 15.43
CA LYS A 178 -7.05 -4.48 14.43
C LYS A 178 -6.88 -3.72 13.10
N LEU A 179 -6.25 -4.35 12.11
CA LEU A 179 -6.02 -3.74 10.80
C LEU A 179 -7.25 -3.84 9.89
N ILE A 180 -7.87 -5.02 9.84
CA ILE A 180 -9.11 -5.27 9.10
C ILE A 180 -9.87 -6.43 9.75
N ALA A 181 -11.20 -6.43 9.61
CA ALA A 181 -12.01 -7.63 9.79
C ALA A 181 -13.16 -7.62 8.80
N GLY A 182 -13.71 -8.80 8.53
CA GLY A 182 -14.89 -8.98 7.70
C GLY A 182 -15.58 -10.31 7.98
N LEU A 183 -16.77 -10.42 7.42
CA LEU A 183 -17.62 -11.61 7.44
C LEU A 183 -17.96 -11.96 5.99
N ILE A 184 -17.78 -13.22 5.60
CA ILE A 184 -18.26 -13.75 4.32
C ILE A 184 -19.42 -14.72 4.64
N PRO A 185 -20.69 -14.30 4.45
CA PRO A 185 -21.84 -15.17 4.63
C PRO A 185 -22.04 -16.11 3.44
N ASP A 186 -22.71 -17.23 3.69
CA ASP A 186 -23.07 -18.28 2.72
C ASP A 186 -21.89 -18.74 1.85
N ALA A 187 -20.74 -18.99 2.47
CA ALA A 187 -19.46 -19.25 1.78
C ALA A 187 -19.35 -20.63 1.09
N GLY A 188 -20.44 -21.41 1.04
CA GLY A 188 -20.62 -22.55 0.15
C GLY A 188 -20.94 -23.87 0.85
N THR A 189 -20.58 -24.99 0.20
CA THR A 189 -20.82 -26.33 0.73
C THR A 189 -19.61 -27.21 0.43
N ILE A 190 -19.08 -27.88 1.46
CA ILE A 190 -17.97 -28.82 1.36
C ILE A 190 -18.54 -30.20 1.00
N HIS A 191 -18.04 -30.79 -0.08
CA HIS A 191 -18.53 -32.07 -0.61
C HIS A 191 -18.31 -33.25 0.37
N ALA A 192 -19.16 -34.28 0.27
CA ALA A 192 -19.05 -35.52 1.07
C ALA A 192 -17.74 -36.26 0.76
N HIS A 193 -17.02 -36.70 1.81
CA HIS A 193 -15.66 -37.27 1.73
C HIS A 193 -14.68 -36.44 0.88
N GLY A 194 -14.92 -35.13 0.80
CA GLY A 194 -14.21 -34.21 -0.09
C GLY A 194 -13.25 -33.28 0.63
N GLU A 195 -12.41 -32.63 -0.16
CA GLU A 195 -11.58 -31.50 0.27
C GLU A 195 -11.89 -30.30 -0.63
N GLU A 196 -12.11 -29.14 -0.03
CA GLU A 196 -12.49 -27.90 -0.73
C GLU A 196 -11.51 -26.80 -0.32
N THR A 197 -10.99 -26.02 -1.27
CA THR A 197 -10.09 -24.89 -0.98
C THR A 197 -10.85 -23.58 -1.11
N VAL A 198 -11.19 -22.98 0.02
CA VAL A 198 -11.88 -21.69 0.07
C VAL A 198 -10.85 -20.56 -0.01
N LYS A 199 -11.14 -19.58 -0.86
CA LYS A 199 -10.28 -18.40 -1.08
C LYS A 199 -10.87 -17.20 -0.36
N ILE A 200 -10.15 -16.68 0.63
CA ILE A 200 -10.54 -15.49 1.39
C ILE A 200 -9.76 -14.28 0.85
N PRO A 201 -10.40 -13.41 0.04
CA PRO A 201 -9.75 -12.21 -0.46
C PRO A 201 -9.74 -11.13 0.63
N VAL A 202 -8.55 -10.61 0.95
CA VAL A 202 -8.36 -9.51 1.88
C VAL A 202 -7.67 -8.36 1.17
N LYS A 203 -8.22 -7.15 1.33
CA LYS A 203 -7.68 -5.92 0.76
C LYS A 203 -7.26 -5.00 1.90
N LEU A 204 -5.96 -4.75 2.02
CA LEU A 204 -5.41 -3.80 2.98
C LEU A 204 -5.15 -2.47 2.28
N VAL A 205 -5.77 -1.40 2.77
CA VAL A 205 -5.54 -0.03 2.31
C VAL A 205 -4.55 0.61 3.27
N PHE A 206 -3.38 1.00 2.78
CA PHE A 206 -2.29 1.46 3.64
C PHE A 206 -2.57 2.85 4.24
N ASP A 207 -3.35 3.71 3.57
CA ASP A 207 -3.77 4.98 4.15
C ASP A 207 -4.67 4.79 5.38
N ASP A 208 -5.63 3.87 5.35
CA ASP A 208 -6.51 3.60 6.49
C ASP A 208 -5.70 3.13 7.71
N ILE A 209 -4.67 2.29 7.48
CA ILE A 209 -3.74 1.82 8.52
C ILE A 209 -2.93 3.00 9.09
N ARG A 210 -2.29 3.81 8.24
CA ARG A 210 -1.43 4.94 8.65
C ARG A 210 -2.21 6.07 9.35
N ASN A 211 -3.44 6.32 8.90
CA ASN A 211 -4.33 7.31 9.48
C ASN A 211 -4.86 6.87 10.86
N THR A 212 -5.03 5.57 11.08
CA THR A 212 -5.47 5.00 12.36
C THR A 212 -4.29 4.81 13.35
N TYR A 213 -3.11 4.44 12.84
CA TYR A 213 -1.96 4.01 13.64
C TYR A 213 -0.68 4.76 13.22
N HIS A 214 -0.45 5.93 13.83
CA HIS A 214 0.63 6.85 13.43
C HIS A 214 2.06 6.34 13.69
N ASP A 215 2.22 5.29 14.49
CA ASP A 215 3.52 4.66 14.73
C ASP A 215 3.93 3.70 13.60
N ILE A 216 2.98 3.27 12.77
CA ILE A 216 3.21 2.47 11.57
C ILE A 216 3.69 3.40 10.43
N LYS A 217 4.97 3.29 10.08
CA LYS A 217 5.61 4.17 9.09
C LYS A 217 5.66 3.55 7.69
N PRO A 218 5.48 4.35 6.62
CA PRO A 218 5.90 3.94 5.28
C PRO A 218 7.36 3.48 5.27
N GLY A 219 7.66 2.42 4.52
CA GLY A 219 8.96 1.78 4.42
C GLY A 219 9.14 0.60 5.37
N SER A 220 8.37 0.54 6.45
CA SER A 220 8.49 -0.54 7.44
C SER A 220 7.89 -1.87 6.99
N ILE A 221 8.36 -2.96 7.60
CA ILE A 221 7.74 -4.29 7.57
C ILE A 221 7.04 -4.46 8.92
N ILE A 222 5.76 -4.80 8.92
CA ILE A 222 4.99 -5.07 10.15
C ILE A 222 4.65 -6.56 10.26
N PRO A 223 4.71 -7.16 11.47
CA PRO A 223 4.20 -8.49 11.69
C PRO A 223 2.66 -8.46 11.61
N TYR A 224 2.06 -9.50 11.05
CA TYR A 224 0.61 -9.69 11.06
C TYR A 224 0.24 -11.06 11.63
N ARG A 225 -1.00 -11.15 12.10
CA ARG A 225 -1.66 -12.37 12.52
C ARG A 225 -3.08 -12.39 11.94
N ILE A 226 -3.33 -13.33 11.04
CA ILE A 226 -4.64 -13.60 10.48
C ILE A 226 -5.30 -14.64 11.37
N LYS A 227 -6.51 -14.32 11.83
CA LYS A 227 -7.46 -15.25 12.46
C LYS A 227 -8.61 -15.44 11.50
N VAL A 228 -9.02 -16.69 11.29
CA VAL A 228 -10.18 -17.06 10.47
C VAL A 228 -11.02 -18.05 11.26
N ASP A 229 -12.25 -17.69 11.56
CA ASP A 229 -13.22 -18.56 12.22
C ASP A 229 -14.19 -19.09 11.16
N LEU A 230 -13.99 -20.34 10.73
CA LEU A 230 -14.90 -21.00 9.78
C LEU A 230 -16.10 -21.57 10.53
N ILE A 231 -17.31 -21.11 10.21
CA ILE A 231 -18.54 -21.57 10.85
C ILE A 231 -19.23 -22.54 9.90
N VAL A 232 -19.21 -23.83 10.26
CA VAL A 232 -19.77 -24.95 9.49
C VAL A 232 -20.96 -25.57 10.21
N ASP A 233 -21.99 -26.00 9.47
CA ASP A 233 -23.12 -26.75 10.04
C ASP A 233 -22.96 -28.24 9.75
N VAL A 234 -22.48 -29.00 10.74
CA VAL A 234 -22.14 -30.41 10.56
C VAL A 234 -23.30 -31.28 11.02
N PRO A 235 -23.87 -32.15 10.17
CA PRO A 235 -24.92 -33.07 10.61
C PRO A 235 -24.50 -33.88 11.84
N VAL A 236 -25.45 -34.11 12.76
CA VAL A 236 -25.26 -34.67 14.11
C VAL A 236 -24.56 -33.73 15.11
N PHE A 237 -23.50 -33.02 14.73
CA PHE A 237 -22.75 -32.14 15.66
C PHE A 237 -23.30 -30.69 15.74
N GLY A 238 -24.09 -30.26 14.76
CA GLY A 238 -24.61 -28.90 14.62
C GLY A 238 -23.55 -27.88 14.17
N ARG A 239 -23.81 -26.60 14.47
CA ARG A 239 -22.91 -25.49 14.13
C ARG A 239 -21.60 -25.59 14.93
N LEU A 240 -20.49 -25.79 14.24
CA LEU A 240 -19.12 -25.76 14.78
C LEU A 240 -18.36 -24.56 14.23
N THR A 241 -17.48 -23.99 15.06
CA THR A 241 -16.47 -23.01 14.63
C THR A 241 -15.12 -23.68 14.59
N LEU A 242 -14.42 -23.61 13.45
CA LEU A 242 -13.03 -24.05 13.28
C LEU A 242 -12.12 -22.82 13.28
N PRO A 243 -11.51 -22.45 14.41
CA PRO A 243 -10.58 -21.32 14.48
C PRO A 243 -9.25 -21.69 13.83
N LEU A 244 -8.81 -20.86 12.90
CA LEU A 244 -7.53 -20.96 12.21
C LEU A 244 -6.69 -19.71 12.46
N GLU A 245 -5.39 -19.89 12.51
CA GLU A 245 -4.45 -18.82 12.78
C GLU A 245 -3.19 -18.94 11.91
N LYS A 246 -2.75 -17.83 11.32
CA LYS A 246 -1.46 -17.74 10.64
C LYS A 246 -0.78 -16.41 10.91
N THR A 247 0.49 -16.46 11.28
CA THR A 247 1.35 -15.27 11.42
C THR A 247 2.24 -15.10 10.20
N GLY A 248 2.59 -13.86 9.88
CA GLY A 248 3.55 -13.54 8.82
C GLY A 248 4.00 -12.08 8.91
N GLU A 249 4.63 -11.60 7.83
CA GLU A 249 5.12 -10.22 7.72
C GLU A 249 4.57 -9.57 6.45
N ILE A 250 4.25 -8.28 6.52
CA ILE A 250 3.78 -7.50 5.38
C ILE A 250 4.51 -6.15 5.31
N PRO A 251 5.06 -5.76 4.13
CA PRO A 251 5.64 -4.44 3.95
C PRO A 251 4.54 -3.38 3.82
N ILE A 252 4.87 -2.15 4.19
CA ILE A 252 4.10 -0.95 3.84
C ILE A 252 4.99 -0.13 2.92
N PRO A 253 4.90 -0.31 1.59
CA PRO A 253 5.87 0.24 0.67
C PRO A 253 5.93 1.77 0.71
N TYR A 254 7.15 2.30 0.61
CA TYR A 254 7.43 3.72 0.40
C TYR A 254 8.17 3.90 -0.92
N LYS A 255 7.87 4.99 -1.63
CA LYS A 255 8.57 5.34 -2.88
C LYS A 255 10.05 5.60 -2.59
N PRO A 256 11.00 5.15 -3.41
CA PRO A 256 12.37 5.64 -3.26
C PRO A 256 12.43 7.14 -3.57
N ASP A 257 13.37 7.82 -2.94
CA ASP A 257 13.66 9.21 -3.23
C ASP A 257 14.74 9.29 -4.31
N VAL A 258 14.54 10.16 -5.30
CA VAL A 258 15.46 10.36 -6.44
C VAL A 258 16.12 11.74 -6.39
N ASP A 259 17.39 11.82 -6.74
CA ASP A 259 18.18 13.06 -6.83
C ASP A 259 19.14 13.01 -8.04
N ILE A 260 19.66 14.16 -8.49
CA ILE A 260 20.74 14.23 -9.49
C ILE A 260 22.02 14.61 -8.75
N GLU A 261 22.88 13.63 -8.49
CA GLU A 261 24.15 13.85 -7.80
C GLU A 261 25.14 14.62 -8.68
N LYS A 262 25.18 14.30 -9.98
CA LYS A 262 26.11 14.89 -10.95
C LYS A 262 25.52 14.89 -12.37
N ILE A 263 25.88 15.89 -13.16
CA ILE A 263 25.66 15.93 -14.61
C ILE A 263 27.03 15.85 -15.29
N GLN A 264 27.21 14.91 -16.22
CA GLN A 264 28.41 14.77 -17.05
C GLN A 264 28.07 14.98 -18.52
N PHE A 265 28.63 16.01 -19.15
CA PHE A 265 28.46 16.24 -20.59
C PHE A 265 29.48 15.41 -21.37
N GLN A 266 29.02 14.45 -22.17
CA GLN A 266 29.87 13.72 -23.11
C GLN A 266 30.14 14.54 -24.37
N ARG A 267 29.10 15.21 -24.88
CA ARG A 267 29.18 16.08 -26.05
C ARG A 267 28.29 17.30 -25.81
N PHE A 268 28.83 18.49 -26.06
CA PHE A 268 28.09 19.74 -25.94
C PHE A 268 28.12 20.50 -27.28
N SER A 269 26.93 20.76 -27.86
CA SER A 269 26.79 21.61 -29.05
C SER A 269 25.37 22.19 -29.12
N PHE A 270 25.20 23.30 -29.86
CA PHE A 270 23.90 23.95 -30.04
C PHE A 270 22.85 23.07 -30.73
N GLU A 271 23.28 22.20 -31.65
CA GLU A 271 22.41 21.31 -32.40
C GLU A 271 22.04 20.06 -31.60
N GLU A 272 22.97 19.53 -30.81
CA GLU A 272 22.79 18.30 -30.04
C GLU A 272 23.80 18.22 -28.88
N THR A 273 23.30 17.94 -27.68
CA THR A 273 24.07 17.76 -26.46
C THR A 273 23.69 16.41 -25.84
N VAL A 274 24.72 15.64 -25.44
CA VAL A 274 24.59 14.34 -24.79
C VAL A 274 25.16 14.46 -23.38
N ALA A 275 24.33 14.16 -22.38
CA ALA A 275 24.73 14.19 -20.98
C ALA A 275 24.34 12.89 -20.27
N ILE A 276 25.19 12.41 -19.35
CA ILE A 276 24.81 11.41 -18.35
C ILE A 276 24.37 12.17 -17.10
N LEU A 277 23.15 11.89 -16.63
CA LEU A 277 22.73 12.26 -15.27
C LEU A 277 23.07 11.09 -14.34
N HIS A 278 23.91 11.32 -13.35
CA HIS A 278 24.17 10.36 -12.28
C HIS A 278 23.03 10.50 -11.28
N LEU A 279 22.01 9.66 -11.44
CA LEU A 279 20.87 9.64 -10.54
C LEU A 279 21.26 8.93 -9.25
N LYS A 280 20.92 9.54 -8.12
CA LYS A 280 20.95 8.90 -6.81
C LYS A 280 19.56 8.37 -6.50
N LEU A 281 19.44 7.07 -6.26
CA LEU A 281 18.22 6.42 -5.78
C LEU A 281 18.41 6.01 -4.31
N GLU A 282 17.60 6.56 -3.42
CA GLU A 282 17.64 6.29 -1.98
C GLU A 282 16.41 5.44 -1.59
N ASN A 283 16.67 4.20 -1.18
CA ASN A 283 15.66 3.29 -0.66
C ASN A 283 15.48 3.55 0.84
N LYS A 284 14.27 3.90 1.27
CA LYS A 284 13.89 4.07 2.69
C LYS A 284 12.98 2.95 3.21
N ASN A 285 12.94 1.83 2.49
CA ASN A 285 12.26 0.63 2.91
C ASN A 285 13.22 -0.25 3.73
N ASP A 286 12.67 -0.96 4.72
CA ASP A 286 13.38 -1.98 5.52
C ASP A 286 13.60 -3.30 4.74
N PHE A 287 13.19 -3.34 3.47
CA PHE A 287 13.45 -4.38 2.48
C PHE A 287 14.21 -3.83 1.27
N GLU A 288 14.94 -4.73 0.60
CA GLU A 288 15.68 -4.47 -0.63
C GLU A 288 14.73 -4.23 -1.82
N LEU A 289 15.12 -3.32 -2.72
CA LEU A 289 14.47 -3.09 -4.00
C LEU A 289 15.41 -3.50 -5.14
N GLY A 290 15.15 -4.63 -5.80
CA GLY A 290 15.85 -5.00 -7.02
C GLY A 290 15.29 -4.20 -8.19
N LEU A 291 15.94 -3.10 -8.59
CA LEU A 291 15.55 -2.35 -9.79
C LEU A 291 15.59 -3.28 -11.01
N LYS A 292 14.59 -3.16 -11.90
CA LYS A 292 14.55 -3.85 -13.18
C LYS A 292 14.45 -2.89 -14.35
N ASP A 293 13.46 -2.00 -14.28
CA ASP A 293 13.21 -1.01 -15.31
C ASP A 293 12.98 0.36 -14.66
N LEU A 294 13.56 1.40 -15.23
CA LEU A 294 13.38 2.80 -14.87
C LEU A 294 12.82 3.56 -16.08
N ASP A 295 11.57 3.97 -15.99
CA ASP A 295 10.90 4.88 -16.93
C ASP A 295 10.82 6.25 -16.25
N CYS A 296 11.52 7.25 -16.77
CA CYS A 296 11.46 8.61 -16.21
C CYS A 296 11.60 9.70 -17.27
N GLU A 297 10.99 10.84 -16.97
CA GLU A 297 11.16 12.10 -17.67
C GLU A 297 11.83 13.11 -16.74
N VAL A 298 12.68 13.96 -17.32
CA VAL A 298 13.45 14.97 -16.61
C VAL A 298 13.14 16.34 -17.21
N TRP A 299 12.90 17.32 -16.33
CA TRP A 299 12.66 18.73 -16.69
C TRP A 299 13.71 19.63 -16.07
N LEU A 300 14.16 20.65 -16.82
CA LEU A 300 14.89 21.79 -16.28
C LEU A 300 13.97 23.02 -16.33
N SER A 301 13.68 23.60 -15.16
CA SER A 301 12.54 24.51 -14.99
C SER A 301 11.26 23.85 -15.55
N ASP A 302 10.53 24.52 -16.45
CA ASP A 302 9.29 24.03 -17.05
C ASP A 302 9.48 23.28 -18.38
N VAL A 303 10.73 23.00 -18.80
CA VAL A 303 11.03 22.41 -20.11
C VAL A 303 11.55 20.98 -19.98
N SER A 304 10.88 20.03 -20.63
CA SER A 304 11.30 18.62 -20.69
C SER A 304 12.59 18.48 -21.49
N ILE A 305 13.66 18.02 -20.83
CA ILE A 305 14.97 17.77 -21.45
C ILE A 305 15.13 16.34 -21.97
N GLY A 306 14.18 15.45 -21.66
CA GLY A 306 14.15 14.10 -22.22
C GLY A 306 13.47 13.09 -21.30
N SER A 307 12.94 12.05 -21.94
CA SER A 307 12.54 10.79 -21.30
C SER A 307 13.63 9.74 -21.51
N ALA A 308 13.78 8.83 -20.56
CA ALA A 308 14.67 7.69 -20.65
C ALA A 308 14.01 6.45 -20.05
N ASP A 309 14.23 5.33 -20.74
CA ASP A 309 13.78 3.99 -20.40
C ASP A 309 15.03 3.12 -20.28
N LEU A 310 15.32 2.62 -19.08
CA LEU A 310 16.49 1.81 -18.76
C LEU A 310 16.08 0.50 -18.12
N SER A 311 16.34 -0.62 -18.80
CA SER A 311 16.32 -1.95 -18.19
C SER A 311 17.68 -2.27 -17.57
N GLU A 312 17.84 -2.01 -16.28
CA GLU A 312 19.06 -2.26 -15.51
C GLU A 312 18.72 -3.06 -14.23
N PHE A 313 19.34 -4.23 -14.06
CA PHE A 313 19.20 -5.01 -12.83
C PHE A 313 20.21 -4.55 -11.78
N THR A 314 19.77 -3.63 -10.90
CA THR A 314 20.62 -3.07 -9.85
C THR A 314 19.91 -3.17 -8.49
N PRO A 315 20.44 -3.98 -7.55
CA PRO A 315 19.87 -4.05 -6.21
C PRO A 315 20.10 -2.73 -5.47
N ILE A 316 19.06 -2.28 -4.75
CA ILE A 316 19.12 -1.15 -3.83
C ILE A 316 18.84 -1.70 -2.43
N ASP A 317 19.91 -1.84 -1.65
CA ASP A 317 19.87 -2.34 -0.28
C ASP A 317 18.79 -1.66 0.57
N LYS A 318 18.27 -2.38 1.58
CA LYS A 318 17.35 -1.79 2.57
C LYS A 318 18.01 -0.59 3.26
N ASN A 319 17.28 0.52 3.38
CA ASN A 319 17.81 1.81 3.86
C ASN A 319 19.11 2.28 3.15
N GLY A 320 19.31 1.82 1.91
CA GLY A 320 20.52 2.01 1.11
C GLY A 320 20.41 3.05 0.00
N ILE A 321 21.53 3.31 -0.66
CA ILE A 321 21.64 4.23 -1.81
C ILE A 321 22.27 3.47 -2.97
N SER A 322 21.69 3.62 -4.15
CA SER A 322 22.27 3.18 -5.42
C SER A 322 22.39 4.34 -6.40
N TYR A 323 23.19 4.15 -7.45
CA TYR A 323 23.41 5.14 -8.50
C TYR A 323 23.09 4.54 -9.86
N VAL A 324 22.39 5.30 -10.70
CA VAL A 324 21.99 4.90 -12.06
C VAL A 324 22.39 5.99 -13.05
N ASP A 325 23.08 5.62 -14.12
CA ASP A 325 23.57 6.55 -15.14
C ASP A 325 22.54 6.71 -16.25
N LEU A 326 21.86 7.85 -16.29
CA LEU A 326 20.81 8.16 -17.26
C LEU A 326 21.36 8.95 -18.47
N PRO A 327 21.58 8.34 -19.64
CA PRO A 327 21.99 9.06 -20.83
C PRO A 327 20.80 9.82 -21.44
N ILE A 328 20.88 11.15 -21.43
CA ILE A 328 19.90 12.04 -22.07
C ILE A 328 20.53 12.76 -23.27
N THR A 329 19.72 12.97 -24.31
CA THR A 329 20.13 13.70 -25.52
C THR A 329 19.11 14.80 -25.83
N PHE A 330 19.58 16.04 -25.91
CA PHE A 330 18.72 17.22 -26.09
C PHE A 330 19.42 18.31 -26.90
N ARG A 331 18.67 19.28 -27.43
CA ARG A 331 19.20 20.34 -28.32
C ARG A 331 19.16 21.70 -27.62
N PRO A 332 20.29 22.25 -27.14
CA PRO A 332 20.32 23.49 -26.33
C PRO A 332 19.51 24.68 -26.87
N LYS A 333 19.40 24.83 -28.19
CA LYS A 333 18.60 25.88 -28.82
C LYS A 333 17.10 25.83 -28.50
N ASP A 334 16.57 24.67 -28.12
CA ASP A 334 15.15 24.49 -27.80
C ASP A 334 14.80 24.97 -26.37
N PHE A 335 15.80 25.22 -25.51
CA PHE A 335 15.61 25.42 -24.05
C PHE A 335 15.72 26.87 -23.56
N GLY A 336 15.97 27.83 -24.46
CA GLY A 336 16.05 29.25 -24.10
C GLY A 336 17.04 29.55 -22.96
N SER A 337 16.69 30.48 -22.07
CA SER A 337 17.57 30.96 -20.99
C SER A 337 17.83 29.94 -19.87
N ALA A 338 16.90 29.03 -19.58
CA ALA A 338 16.99 28.12 -18.43
C ALA A 338 18.25 27.25 -18.46
N LEU A 339 18.58 26.69 -19.63
CA LEU A 339 19.80 25.93 -19.82
C LEU A 339 21.06 26.81 -19.75
N TRP A 340 21.01 28.04 -20.28
CA TRP A 340 22.14 28.98 -20.22
C TRP A 340 22.47 29.42 -18.81
N ASP A 341 21.47 29.60 -17.94
CA ASP A 341 21.69 29.93 -16.55
C ASP A 341 22.36 28.76 -15.81
N MET A 342 21.91 27.52 -16.03
CA MET A 342 22.58 26.31 -15.51
C MET A 342 24.04 26.21 -15.96
N ILE A 343 24.33 26.40 -17.25
CA ILE A 343 25.69 26.35 -17.82
C ILE A 343 26.58 27.45 -17.21
N ARG A 344 26.01 28.64 -16.94
CA ARG A 344 26.70 29.75 -16.27
C ARG A 344 26.82 29.58 -14.74
N GLY A 345 26.48 28.41 -14.20
CA GLY A 345 26.56 28.10 -12.77
C GLY A 345 25.48 28.76 -11.90
N ARG A 346 24.49 29.44 -12.50
CA ARG A 346 23.28 29.85 -11.80
C ARG A 346 22.41 28.62 -11.68
N GLY A 347 22.37 28.01 -10.49
CA GLY A 347 21.67 26.75 -10.28
C GLY A 347 20.20 26.84 -10.73
N THR A 348 19.79 25.94 -11.61
CA THR A 348 18.40 25.85 -12.08
C THR A 348 17.64 24.86 -11.21
N GLY A 349 16.34 25.09 -11.06
CA GLY A 349 15.42 24.05 -10.60
C GLY A 349 15.35 22.93 -11.63
N TYR A 350 15.32 21.68 -11.16
CA TYR A 350 14.99 20.52 -11.97
C TYR A 350 13.88 19.70 -11.31
N THR A 351 13.20 18.91 -12.14
CA THR A 351 12.16 17.97 -11.74
C THR A 351 12.42 16.62 -12.39
N ILE A 352 12.18 15.53 -11.67
CA ILE A 352 12.14 14.15 -12.18
C ILE A 352 10.78 13.57 -11.81
N LYS A 353 10.14 12.89 -12.76
CA LYS A 353 8.91 12.12 -12.55
C LYS A 353 9.01 10.85 -13.38
N GLY A 354 8.51 9.75 -12.85
CA GLY A 354 8.61 8.47 -13.52
C GLY A 354 8.10 7.34 -12.65
N ASN A 355 8.39 6.12 -13.07
CA ASN A 355 8.13 4.92 -12.34
C ASN A 355 9.34 3.99 -12.41
N ILE A 356 9.63 3.32 -11.30
CA ILE A 356 10.51 2.17 -11.31
C ILE A 356 9.70 0.89 -11.20
N HIS A 357 10.12 -0.12 -11.95
CA HIS A 357 9.70 -1.51 -11.76
C HIS A 357 10.76 -2.20 -10.93
N VAL A 358 10.34 -2.77 -9.79
CA VAL A 358 11.23 -3.42 -8.82
C VAL A 358 10.76 -4.83 -8.50
N GLU A 359 11.70 -5.72 -8.29
CA GLU A 359 11.47 -6.98 -7.58
C GLU A 359 11.79 -6.81 -6.10
N THR A 360 10.94 -7.39 -5.26
CA THR A 360 11.08 -7.39 -3.80
C THR A 360 10.81 -8.81 -3.27
N PRO A 361 11.21 -9.13 -2.03
CA PRO A 361 10.84 -10.40 -1.39
C PRO A 361 9.32 -10.66 -1.32
N PHE A 362 8.50 -9.62 -1.49
CA PHE A 362 7.04 -9.65 -1.40
C PHE A 362 6.34 -9.63 -2.79
N GLY A 363 7.11 -9.70 -3.87
CA GLY A 363 6.62 -9.66 -5.25
C GLY A 363 7.13 -8.46 -6.06
N GLN A 364 6.67 -8.37 -7.31
CA GLN A 364 6.98 -7.26 -8.21
C GLN A 364 6.12 -6.03 -7.85
N MET A 365 6.73 -4.84 -7.86
CA MET A 365 6.03 -3.58 -7.62
C MET A 365 6.36 -2.55 -8.71
N LYS A 366 5.40 -1.68 -9.01
CA LYS A 366 5.63 -0.44 -9.77
C LYS A 366 5.53 0.73 -8.79
N LEU A 367 6.65 1.40 -8.54
CA LEU A 367 6.74 2.51 -7.58
C LEU A 367 6.97 3.83 -8.33
N PRO A 368 6.10 4.86 -8.16
CA PRO A 368 6.34 6.17 -8.73
C PRO A 368 7.54 6.84 -8.06
N ILE A 369 8.39 7.49 -8.86
CA ILE A 369 9.46 8.37 -8.38
C ILE A 369 9.12 9.81 -8.74
N VAL A 370 9.28 10.72 -7.78
CA VAL A 370 9.06 12.16 -7.97
C VAL A 370 10.08 12.94 -7.15
N LYS A 371 10.72 13.91 -7.81
CA LYS A 371 11.55 14.95 -7.22
C LYS A 371 11.17 16.27 -7.88
N GLU A 372 10.73 17.25 -7.10
CA GLU A 372 10.41 18.60 -7.59
C GLU A 372 11.30 19.62 -6.87
N GLY A 373 11.71 20.67 -7.59
CA GLY A 373 12.48 21.78 -7.00
C GLY A 373 13.91 21.41 -6.56
N GLY A 374 14.50 20.35 -7.11
CA GLY A 374 15.91 20.04 -6.87
C GLY A 374 16.82 21.10 -7.49
N THR A 375 17.95 21.41 -6.86
CA THR A 375 18.90 22.41 -7.38
C THR A 375 20.20 21.77 -7.84
N THR A 376 20.45 21.74 -9.14
CA THR A 376 21.77 21.34 -9.66
C THR A 376 22.72 22.53 -9.72
N ARG A 377 24.01 22.27 -9.49
CA ARG A 377 25.10 23.19 -9.83
C ARG A 377 26.16 22.41 -10.57
N LEU A 378 26.61 22.92 -11.71
CA LEU A 378 27.77 22.36 -12.40
C LEU A 378 29.01 22.64 -11.54
N LYS A 379 29.52 21.61 -10.86
CA LYS A 379 30.87 21.64 -10.29
C LYS A 379 31.85 21.62 -11.47
N LYS A 380 32.46 22.77 -11.78
CA LYS A 380 33.61 22.83 -12.69
C LYS A 380 34.75 22.05 -12.00
N ASN A 381 35.26 20.99 -12.65
CA ASN A 381 36.47 20.34 -12.18
C ASN A 381 37.61 21.38 -12.16
N LYS A 382 38.44 21.38 -11.11
CA LYS A 382 39.65 22.20 -10.99
C LYS A 382 40.87 21.44 -11.51
N GLU A 383 40.73 20.83 -12.67
CA GLU A 383 41.81 20.19 -13.43
C GLU A 383 41.72 20.77 -14.84
N ASP A 384 42.88 21.00 -15.45
CA ASP A 384 43.11 21.69 -16.72
C ASP A 384 42.91 23.23 -16.68
N GLY A 385 43.99 23.94 -16.33
CA GLY A 385 44.04 25.41 -16.30
C GLY A 385 45.23 26.02 -15.55
N GLU A 386 46.42 25.40 -15.57
CA GLU A 386 47.68 26.10 -15.34
C GLU A 386 48.24 26.50 -16.70
N ASP A 387 47.91 27.72 -17.12
CA ASP A 387 48.62 28.54 -18.12
C ASP A 387 47.93 29.91 -18.10
N ASP A 388 48.57 30.88 -17.44
CA ASP A 388 48.62 32.28 -17.85
C ASP A 388 49.79 32.93 -17.10
N ASP A 389 50.75 33.44 -17.88
CA ASP A 389 51.92 34.16 -17.39
C ASP A 389 51.51 35.48 -16.70
N ASP A 390 52.19 35.84 -15.61
CA ASP A 390 52.26 37.24 -15.14
C ASP A 390 53.74 37.61 -14.91
N GLU A 391 54.12 38.76 -15.43
CA GLU A 391 55.50 39.23 -15.62
C GLU A 391 56.14 39.84 -14.35
N GLU A 392 57.44 39.60 -14.13
CA GLU A 392 58.40 40.54 -13.47
C GLU A 392 59.79 40.48 -14.15
#